data_AF-A0A2A3YEU8-F1
#
_entry.id   AF-A0A2A3YEU8-F1
#
_cell.length_a   1.000
_cell.length_b   1.000
_cell.length_c   1.000
_cell.angle_alpha   90.00
_cell.angle_beta   90.00
_cell.angle_gamma   90.00
#
_symmetry.space_group_name_H-M   'P 1'
#
loop_
_entity.id
_entity.type
_entity.pdbx_description
1 polymer ?
#
loop_
_entity_poly.entity_id
_entity_poly.type
_entity_poly.pdbx_seq_one_letter_code
_entity_poly.pdbx_strand_id
1 'polypeptide(L)'
;MAIEALPGSLVVEYEQRGGTFADFQVGGAADARRGASLVDSPPSDVWSARREACSPDRSATERVLAWLRAREPVNALLLPHHEADLDGPVREFLDELAGRRRETISIGAHIARELGHDQVAHVDDHAGVENIDPLPDGFEAELQDYRREISGLLEKAVAPPHLADDLWAQWRFYASEAVRTMTERLESSERLSGGEHTPHLRRVMLANWRARNLAIAARLRSASAAVPGGRILFVVGSSHEMPLRTALGTAQYDLRLVELEELEP
;
A
#
# COMPACT_ATOMS: atom_id res chain seq x y z
N MET A 1 -9.70 -6.67 6.31
CA MET A 1 -8.81 -6.64 5.13
C MET A 1 -7.75 -5.53 5.29
N ALA A 2 -6.59 -5.66 4.64
CA ALA A 2 -5.51 -4.66 4.66
C ALA A 2 -5.01 -4.34 3.23
N ILE A 3 -4.46 -3.15 3.02
CA ILE A 3 -3.95 -2.67 1.73
C ILE A 3 -2.63 -1.88 1.88
N GLU A 4 -1.82 -1.88 0.81
CA GLU A 4 -0.61 -1.05 0.66
C GLU A 4 -0.95 0.43 0.45
N ALA A 5 -1.36 1.11 1.52
CA ALA A 5 -1.60 2.54 1.52
C ALA A 5 -1.06 3.16 2.82
N LEU A 6 -0.75 4.45 2.76
CA LEU A 6 -0.36 5.24 3.93
C LEU A 6 -1.58 5.45 4.85
N PRO A 7 -1.47 5.16 6.16
CA PRO A 7 -2.41 5.65 7.15
C PRO A 7 -2.52 7.16 7.11
N GLY A 8 -3.73 7.68 7.31
CA GLY A 8 -3.95 9.13 7.28
C GLY A 8 -3.10 9.90 8.30
N SER A 9 -2.82 9.27 9.45
CA SER A 9 -1.94 9.84 10.48
C SER A 9 -0.49 10.04 10.01
N LEU A 10 0.01 9.15 9.14
CA LEU A 10 1.34 9.31 8.55
C LEU A 10 1.35 10.34 7.44
N VAL A 11 0.26 10.46 6.68
CA VAL A 11 0.10 11.57 5.72
C VAL A 11 0.20 12.91 6.46
N VAL A 12 -0.49 13.06 7.60
CA VAL A 12 -0.35 14.25 8.47
C VAL A 12 1.08 14.44 8.94
N GLU A 13 1.72 13.40 9.45
CA GLU A 13 3.09 13.49 9.94
C GLU A 13 4.04 13.97 8.84
N TYR A 14 3.88 13.46 7.62
CA TYR A 14 4.71 13.81 6.47
C TYR A 14 4.44 15.25 5.99
N GLU A 15 3.18 15.68 5.99
CA GLU A 15 2.83 17.09 5.76
C GLU A 15 3.53 18.03 6.75
N GLN A 16 3.50 17.67 8.04
CA GLN A 16 4.08 18.49 9.12
C GLN A 16 5.61 18.53 9.10
N ARG A 17 6.26 17.45 8.65
CA ARG A 17 7.73 17.40 8.50
C ARG A 17 8.24 18.34 7.40
N GLY A 18 7.45 18.60 6.36
CA GLY A 18 7.85 19.48 5.26
C GLY A 18 8.84 18.84 4.28
N GLY A 19 9.35 19.61 3.32
CA GLY A 19 10.36 19.16 2.35
C GLY A 19 9.90 17.98 1.50
N THR A 20 10.79 17.01 1.28
CA THR A 20 10.52 15.82 0.46
C THR A 20 9.37 14.95 1.01
N PHE A 21 9.06 15.04 2.31
CA PHE A 21 7.91 14.37 2.92
C PHE A 21 6.57 15.03 2.57
N ALA A 22 6.53 16.36 2.54
CA ALA A 22 5.32 17.09 2.14
C ALA A 22 5.02 16.89 0.65
N ASP A 23 6.06 16.74 -0.18
CA ASP A 23 5.92 16.48 -1.62
C ASP A 23 5.78 14.99 -1.96
N PHE A 24 5.75 14.10 -0.97
CA PHE A 24 5.69 12.66 -1.18
C PHE A 24 4.43 12.24 -1.94
N GLN A 25 4.59 11.52 -3.07
CA GLN A 25 3.50 11.21 -4.02
C GLN A 25 3.04 9.74 -4.02
N VAL A 26 3.72 8.87 -3.28
CA VAL A 26 3.42 7.41 -3.27
C VAL A 26 2.53 7.03 -2.07
N GLY A 27 2.11 5.76 -2.00
CA GLY A 27 1.26 5.26 -0.91
C GLY A 27 -0.12 5.90 -0.82
N GLY A 28 -0.59 6.55 -1.89
CA GLY A 28 -1.87 7.28 -1.91
C GLY A 28 -1.83 8.65 -1.21
N ALA A 29 -0.65 9.15 -0.81
CA ALA A 29 -0.51 10.43 -0.11
C ALA A 29 -1.18 11.58 -0.88
N ALA A 30 -0.91 11.72 -2.18
CA ALA A 30 -1.48 12.79 -2.99
C ALA A 30 -3.02 12.82 -2.98
N ASP A 31 -3.66 11.65 -3.07
CA ASP A 31 -5.12 11.55 -3.04
C ASP A 31 -5.66 11.83 -1.63
N ALA A 32 -4.94 11.40 -0.59
CA ALA A 32 -5.27 11.70 0.80
C ALA A 32 -5.24 13.21 1.08
N ARG A 33 -4.20 13.93 0.61
CA ARG A 33 -4.11 15.39 0.75
C ARG A 33 -5.21 16.10 -0.03
N ARG A 34 -5.43 15.69 -1.28
CA ARG A 34 -6.49 16.27 -2.13
C ARG A 34 -7.86 16.10 -1.48
N GLY A 35 -8.19 14.89 -1.03
CA GLY A 35 -9.45 14.60 -0.34
C GLY A 35 -9.64 15.48 0.90
N ALA A 36 -8.61 15.59 1.75
CA ALA A 36 -8.65 16.43 2.94
C ALA A 36 -8.81 17.94 2.63
N SER A 37 -8.18 18.42 1.54
CA SER A 37 -8.29 19.82 1.11
C SER A 37 -9.68 20.19 0.58
N LEU A 38 -10.42 19.24 0.02
CA LEU A 38 -11.79 19.49 -0.49
C LEU A 38 -12.82 19.63 0.64
N VAL A 39 -12.45 19.28 1.86
CA VAL A 39 -13.32 19.35 3.06
C VAL A 39 -12.71 20.23 4.16
N ASP A 40 -11.74 21.08 3.79
CA ASP A 40 -11.06 22.05 4.66
C ASP A 40 -10.60 21.47 6.02
N SER A 41 -10.04 20.25 6.01
CA SER A 41 -9.71 19.52 7.24
C SER A 41 -8.32 19.84 7.79
N PRO A 42 -8.20 20.36 9.03
CA PRO A 42 -6.89 20.55 9.64
C PRO A 42 -6.26 19.19 10.01
N PRO A 43 -4.92 19.08 9.99
CA PRO A 43 -4.23 17.82 10.34
C PRO A 43 -4.50 17.32 11.77
N SER A 44 -4.87 18.21 12.70
CA SER A 44 -5.19 17.87 14.09
C SER A 44 -6.37 16.91 14.24
N ASP A 45 -7.25 16.85 13.24
CA ASP A 45 -8.54 16.17 13.34
C ASP A 45 -8.48 14.72 12.88
N VAL A 46 -7.32 14.24 12.40
CA VAL A 46 -7.21 12.93 11.73
C VAL A 46 -7.77 11.77 12.57
N TRP A 47 -7.54 11.78 13.89
CA TRP A 47 -8.02 10.72 14.78
C TRP A 47 -9.49 10.87 15.18
N SER A 48 -9.99 12.09 15.37
CA SER A 48 -11.42 12.31 15.63
C SER A 48 -12.24 11.99 14.38
N ALA A 49 -11.80 12.45 13.22
CA ALA A 49 -12.38 12.15 11.93
C ALA A 49 -12.43 10.63 11.67
N ARG A 50 -11.34 9.90 11.94
CA ARG A 50 -11.35 8.43 11.81
C ARG A 50 -12.41 7.77 12.72
N ARG A 51 -12.56 8.24 13.96
CA ARG A 51 -13.61 7.71 14.86
C ARG A 51 -15.01 8.00 14.33
N GLU A 52 -15.24 9.21 13.82
CA GLU A 52 -16.52 9.59 13.21
C GLU A 52 -16.84 8.74 11.98
N ALA A 53 -15.84 8.46 11.13
CA ALA A 53 -16.01 7.65 9.93
C ALA A 53 -16.41 6.19 10.22
N CYS A 54 -15.93 5.66 11.34
CA CYS A 54 -16.25 4.31 11.83
C CYS A 54 -17.56 4.24 12.65
N SER A 55 -18.24 5.36 12.89
CA SER A 55 -19.43 5.41 13.75
C SER A 55 -20.68 4.94 12.98
N PRO A 56 -21.35 3.84 13.39
CA PRO A 56 -22.50 3.29 12.65
C PRO A 56 -23.76 4.15 12.75
N ASP A 57 -23.81 5.05 13.73
CA ASP A 57 -24.87 6.01 14.04
C ASP A 57 -24.82 7.27 13.15
N ARG A 58 -23.78 7.42 12.32
CA ARG A 58 -23.61 8.53 11.39
C ARG A 58 -24.17 8.19 10.01
N SER A 59 -24.68 9.20 9.32
CA SER A 59 -25.12 9.07 7.93
C SER A 59 -23.97 8.70 6.99
N ALA A 60 -24.29 8.15 5.81
CA ALA A 60 -23.29 7.84 4.79
C ALA A 60 -22.49 9.10 4.39
N THR A 61 -23.15 10.24 4.24
CA THR A 61 -22.51 11.54 4.01
C THR A 61 -21.49 11.89 5.08
N GLU A 62 -21.88 11.86 6.36
CA GLU A 62 -20.98 12.20 7.46
C GLU A 62 -19.76 11.27 7.50
N ARG A 63 -19.97 9.96 7.28
CA ARG A 63 -18.89 8.96 7.29
C ARG A 63 -17.93 9.13 6.12
N VAL A 64 -18.45 9.40 4.91
CA VAL A 64 -17.63 9.68 3.72
C VAL A 64 -16.75 10.91 3.94
N LEU A 65 -17.35 12.03 4.38
CA LEU A 65 -16.61 13.25 4.66
C LEU A 65 -15.60 13.05 5.81
N ALA A 66 -15.95 12.25 6.82
CA ALA A 66 -15.04 11.90 7.90
C ALA A 66 -13.82 11.08 7.41
N TRP A 67 -13.98 10.17 6.46
CA TRP A 67 -12.84 9.46 5.85
C TRP A 67 -11.90 10.39 5.08
N LEU A 68 -12.43 11.42 4.41
CA LEU A 68 -11.61 12.44 3.74
C LEU A 68 -10.85 13.31 4.74
N ARG A 69 -11.50 13.74 5.82
CA ARG A 69 -10.85 14.45 6.94
C ARG A 69 -9.75 13.58 7.59
N ALA A 70 -10.01 12.28 7.69
CA ALA A 70 -9.05 11.29 8.18
C ALA A 70 -7.93 10.97 7.17
N ARG A 71 -7.86 11.61 6.00
CA ARG A 71 -6.84 11.36 4.95
C ARG A 71 -6.83 9.92 4.44
N GLU A 72 -7.99 9.26 4.44
CA GLU A 72 -8.14 7.87 4.00
C GLU A 72 -9.25 7.75 2.96
N PRO A 73 -9.09 8.37 1.77
CA PRO A 73 -10.13 8.41 0.76
C PRO A 73 -10.45 7.02 0.17
N VAL A 74 -9.53 6.05 0.28
CA VAL A 74 -9.82 4.65 -0.08
C VAL A 74 -10.91 4.06 0.79
N ASN A 75 -10.91 4.34 2.10
CA ASN A 75 -11.98 3.91 3.00
C ASN A 75 -13.32 4.60 2.71
N ALA A 76 -13.31 5.81 2.14
CA ALA A 76 -14.54 6.45 1.67
C ALA A 76 -15.20 5.68 0.51
N LEU A 77 -14.42 4.99 -0.33
CA LEU A 77 -14.95 4.20 -1.45
C LEU A 77 -15.66 2.91 -1.03
N LEU A 78 -15.47 2.45 0.21
CA LEU A 78 -16.19 1.30 0.76
C LEU A 78 -17.65 1.65 1.08
N LEU A 79 -17.96 2.94 1.20
CA LEU A 79 -19.29 3.45 1.50
C LEU A 79 -20.06 3.77 0.20
N PRO A 80 -21.40 3.83 0.26
CA PRO A 80 -22.23 4.24 -0.88
C PRO A 80 -22.13 5.75 -1.13
N HIS A 81 -20.93 6.24 -1.49
CA HIS A 81 -20.65 7.66 -1.72
C HIS A 81 -21.44 8.27 -2.88
N HIS A 82 -21.92 7.45 -3.83
CA HIS A 82 -22.80 7.90 -4.90
C HIS A 82 -24.21 8.28 -4.38
N GLU A 83 -24.66 7.66 -3.29
CA GLU A 83 -25.95 7.97 -2.62
C GLU A 83 -25.80 9.08 -1.57
N ALA A 84 -24.57 9.36 -1.13
CA ALA A 84 -24.29 10.42 -0.17
C ALA A 84 -24.57 11.81 -0.76
N ASP A 85 -25.07 12.71 0.08
CA ASP A 85 -25.25 14.13 -0.25
C ASP A 85 -23.91 14.87 -0.13
N LEU A 86 -23.14 14.86 -1.23
CA LEU A 86 -21.79 15.42 -1.32
C LEU A 86 -21.76 16.61 -2.29
N ASP A 87 -20.98 17.62 -1.94
CA ASP A 87 -20.65 18.74 -2.83
C ASP A 87 -20.00 18.25 -4.14
N GLY A 88 -20.24 18.99 -5.22
CA GLY A 88 -19.78 18.63 -6.57
C GLY A 88 -18.29 18.24 -6.66
N PRO A 89 -17.36 19.08 -6.15
CA PRO A 89 -15.92 18.76 -6.18
C PRO A 89 -15.54 17.50 -5.40
N VAL A 90 -16.22 17.23 -4.27
CA VAL A 90 -15.98 16.03 -3.45
C VAL A 90 -16.44 14.78 -4.20
N ARG A 91 -17.62 14.84 -4.81
CA ARG A 91 -18.16 13.74 -5.63
C ARG A 91 -17.25 13.45 -6.82
N GLU A 92 -16.86 14.47 -7.57
CA GLU A 92 -15.98 14.33 -8.74
C GLU A 92 -14.64 13.69 -8.35
N PHE A 93 -14.05 14.09 -7.22
CA PHE A 93 -12.83 13.48 -6.71
C PHE A 93 -12.99 12.00 -6.38
N LEU A 94 -14.08 11.60 -5.72
CA LEU A 94 -14.33 10.20 -5.38
C LEU A 94 -14.62 9.35 -6.62
N ASP A 95 -15.36 9.89 -7.59
CA ASP A 95 -15.62 9.22 -8.88
C ASP A 95 -14.32 9.03 -9.66
N GLU A 96 -13.45 10.06 -9.70
CA GLU A 96 -12.12 9.96 -10.30
C GLU A 96 -11.27 8.90 -9.59
N LEU A 97 -11.24 8.91 -8.25
CA LEU A 97 -10.47 7.97 -7.45
C LEU A 97 -10.95 6.52 -7.68
N ALA A 98 -12.26 6.30 -7.68
CA ALA A 98 -12.88 5.01 -7.95
C ALA A 98 -12.55 4.48 -9.35
N GLY A 99 -12.37 5.37 -10.33
CA GLY A 99 -11.98 5.02 -11.70
C GLY A 99 -10.50 4.67 -11.88
N ARG A 100 -9.64 4.81 -10.86
CA ARG A 100 -8.19 4.57 -11.00
C ARG A 100 -7.85 3.09 -11.09
N ARG A 101 -6.96 2.76 -12.03
CA ARG A 101 -6.40 1.40 -12.22
C ARG A 101 -5.25 1.10 -11.25
N ARG A 102 -5.42 1.40 -9.97
CA ARG A 102 -4.45 1.02 -8.91
C ARG A 102 -4.98 -0.18 -8.16
N GLU A 103 -4.11 -1.13 -7.86
CA GLU A 103 -4.48 -2.38 -7.16
C GLU A 103 -5.19 -2.11 -5.83
N THR A 104 -4.77 -1.11 -5.06
CA THR A 104 -5.44 -0.70 -3.82
C THR A 104 -6.90 -0.28 -4.01
N ILE A 105 -7.27 0.21 -5.19
CA ILE A 105 -8.63 0.63 -5.54
C ILE A 105 -9.36 -0.50 -6.28
N SER A 106 -8.87 -0.88 -7.46
CA SER A 106 -9.57 -1.80 -8.37
C SER A 106 -9.69 -3.22 -7.82
N ILE A 107 -8.87 -3.57 -6.83
CA ILE A 107 -8.87 -4.87 -6.16
C ILE A 107 -9.17 -4.67 -4.68
N GLY A 108 -8.34 -3.88 -4.00
CA GLY A 108 -8.38 -3.70 -2.56
C GLY A 108 -9.73 -3.18 -2.07
N ALA A 109 -10.08 -1.97 -2.47
CA ALA A 109 -11.37 -1.36 -2.11
C ALA A 109 -12.56 -2.15 -2.66
N HIS A 110 -12.45 -2.65 -3.91
CA HIS A 110 -13.52 -3.43 -4.53
C HIS A 110 -13.85 -4.71 -3.75
N ILE A 111 -12.86 -5.59 -3.51
CA ILE A 111 -13.05 -6.82 -2.73
C ILE A 111 -13.49 -6.48 -1.29
N ALA A 112 -12.93 -5.44 -0.67
CA ALA A 112 -13.32 -5.05 0.67
C ALA A 112 -14.83 -4.75 0.76
N ARG A 113 -15.34 -4.01 -0.22
CA ARG A 113 -16.76 -3.67 -0.32
C ARG A 113 -17.64 -4.89 -0.60
N GLU A 114 -17.24 -5.77 -1.53
CA GLU A 114 -17.98 -7.02 -1.82
C GLU A 114 -18.02 -7.96 -0.60
N LEU A 115 -16.98 -7.96 0.24
CA LEU A 115 -16.93 -8.70 1.50
C LEU A 115 -17.64 -7.99 2.67
N GLY A 116 -18.24 -6.83 2.44
CA GLY A 116 -18.98 -6.08 3.46
C GLY A 116 -18.10 -5.42 4.53
N HIS A 117 -16.85 -5.08 4.22
CA HIS A 117 -15.98 -4.34 5.13
C HIS A 117 -16.35 -2.85 5.18
N ASP A 118 -16.48 -2.30 6.38
CA ASP A 118 -16.63 -0.86 6.61
C ASP A 118 -15.32 -0.06 6.49
N GLN A 119 -14.18 -0.74 6.61
CA GLN A 119 -12.84 -0.17 6.47
C GLN A 119 -11.81 -1.24 6.08
N VAL A 120 -10.73 -0.80 5.46
CA VAL A 120 -9.48 -1.54 5.32
C VAL A 120 -8.37 -0.91 6.17
N ALA A 121 -7.47 -1.75 6.67
CA ALA A 121 -6.26 -1.29 7.33
C ALA A 121 -5.25 -0.82 6.27
N HIS A 122 -4.79 0.43 6.41
CA HIS A 122 -3.65 0.96 5.66
C HIS A 122 -2.38 0.54 6.39
N VAL A 123 -1.48 -0.20 5.74
CA VAL A 123 -0.32 -0.82 6.44
C VAL A 123 1.03 -0.36 5.92
N ASP A 124 1.07 0.45 4.87
CA ASP A 124 2.33 0.96 4.34
C ASP A 124 2.71 2.26 5.03
N ASP A 125 4.01 2.47 5.21
CA ASP A 125 4.53 3.68 5.81
C ASP A 125 5.66 4.30 5.04
N HIS A 126 6.10 3.67 3.95
CA HIS A 126 7.28 4.11 3.22
C HIS A 126 8.46 4.49 4.14
N ALA A 127 8.67 3.73 5.23
CA ALA A 127 9.76 4.00 6.17
C ALA A 127 11.12 4.06 5.44
N GLY A 128 11.97 5.00 5.86
CA GLY A 128 13.31 5.18 5.32
C GLY A 128 13.47 6.34 4.34
N VAL A 129 12.40 7.06 3.97
CA VAL A 129 12.52 8.35 3.23
C VAL A 129 13.41 9.33 4.00
N GLU A 130 13.39 9.31 5.33
CA GLU A 130 14.27 10.13 6.18
C GLU A 130 15.76 9.85 6.03
N ASN A 131 16.14 8.63 5.65
CA ASN A 131 17.55 8.27 5.49
C ASN A 131 18.13 8.77 4.16
N ILE A 132 17.28 9.31 3.28
CA ILE A 132 17.64 9.81 1.95
C ILE A 132 17.15 11.25 1.77
N ASP A 133 16.95 12.00 2.85
CA ASP A 133 16.65 13.44 2.80
C ASP A 133 17.83 14.25 3.39
N PRO A 134 18.55 15.07 2.59
CA PRO A 134 18.36 15.27 1.16
C PRO A 134 18.76 14.03 0.34
N LEU A 135 18.18 13.92 -0.86
CA LEU A 135 18.46 12.81 -1.79
C LEU A 135 19.97 12.77 -2.12
N PRO A 136 20.65 11.63 -1.89
CA PRO A 136 22.06 11.50 -2.26
C PRO A 136 22.27 11.68 -3.77
N ASP A 137 23.43 12.23 -4.14
CA ASP A 137 23.83 12.33 -5.55
C ASP A 137 23.79 10.96 -6.23
N GLY A 138 23.19 10.90 -7.43
CA GLY A 138 23.06 9.67 -8.21
C GLY A 138 21.92 8.74 -7.78
N PHE A 139 21.15 9.06 -6.72
CA PHE A 139 20.03 8.23 -6.26
C PHE A 139 18.98 8.00 -7.36
N GLU A 140 18.60 9.05 -8.10
CA GLU A 140 17.61 8.92 -9.18
C GLU A 140 18.13 8.02 -10.31
N ALA A 141 19.39 8.15 -10.70
CA ALA A 141 19.99 7.28 -11.72
C ALA A 141 19.98 5.81 -11.26
N GLU A 142 20.35 5.54 -10.01
CA GLU A 142 20.31 4.20 -9.43
C GLU A 142 18.88 3.63 -9.37
N LEU A 143 17.89 4.48 -9.07
CA LEU A 143 16.48 4.09 -9.07
C LEU A 143 15.97 3.76 -10.48
N GLN A 144 16.38 4.52 -11.50
CA GLN A 144 16.05 4.25 -12.89
C GLN A 144 16.71 2.96 -13.39
N ASP A 145 17.97 2.72 -13.04
CA ASP A 145 18.70 1.49 -13.36
C ASP A 145 17.99 0.27 -12.76
N TYR A 146 17.62 0.37 -11.49
CA TYR A 146 16.81 -0.64 -10.81
C TYR A 146 15.48 -0.92 -11.52
N ARG A 147 14.73 0.12 -11.90
CA ARG A 147 13.45 -0.05 -12.61
C ARG A 147 13.63 -0.81 -13.93
N ARG A 148 14.74 -0.55 -14.64
CA ARG A 148 15.09 -1.28 -15.87
C ARG A 148 15.43 -2.75 -15.58
N GLU A 149 16.21 -3.03 -14.54
CA GLU A 149 16.57 -4.39 -14.13
C GLU A 149 15.34 -5.25 -13.77
N ILE A 150 14.41 -4.70 -12.97
CA ILE A 150 13.15 -5.39 -12.64
C ILE A 150 12.31 -5.65 -13.88
N SER A 151 12.13 -4.64 -14.75
CA SER A 151 11.29 -4.77 -15.94
C SER A 151 11.83 -5.88 -16.87
N GLY A 152 13.13 -5.89 -17.14
CA GLY A 152 13.75 -6.90 -18.00
C GLY A 152 13.83 -8.31 -17.40
N LEU A 153 13.55 -8.45 -16.11
CA LEU A 153 13.53 -9.74 -15.42
C LEU A 153 12.14 -10.38 -15.46
N LEU A 154 11.07 -9.58 -15.37
CA LEU A 154 9.70 -10.06 -15.62
C LEU A 154 9.54 -10.58 -17.06
N GLU A 155 10.23 -9.97 -18.03
CA GLU A 155 10.30 -10.48 -19.42
C GLU A 155 10.97 -11.85 -19.57
N LYS A 156 11.85 -12.22 -18.62
CA LYS A 156 12.56 -13.51 -18.64
C LYS A 156 11.79 -14.63 -17.96
N ALA A 157 10.78 -14.30 -17.16
CA ALA A 157 9.93 -15.31 -16.56
C ALA A 157 9.00 -15.92 -17.63
N VAL A 158 8.86 -17.25 -17.60
CA VAL A 158 8.01 -17.95 -18.57
C VAL A 158 6.55 -17.69 -18.20
N ALA A 159 5.96 -16.69 -18.85
CA ALA A 159 4.55 -16.37 -18.71
C ALA A 159 3.68 -17.55 -19.20
N PRO A 160 2.59 -17.90 -18.49
CA PRO A 160 1.64 -18.88 -18.99
C PRO A 160 0.91 -18.35 -20.24
N PRO A 161 0.36 -19.25 -21.09
CA PRO A 161 -0.47 -18.83 -22.22
C PRO A 161 -1.64 -17.94 -21.77
N HIS A 162 -2.01 -16.94 -22.57
CA HIS A 162 -3.08 -15.97 -22.28
C HIS A 162 -2.88 -15.10 -21.04
N LEU A 163 -1.67 -15.01 -20.48
CA LEU A 163 -1.37 -14.13 -19.35
C LEU A 163 -1.89 -12.70 -19.60
N ALA A 164 -1.72 -12.14 -20.80
CA ALA A 164 -2.17 -10.78 -21.11
C ALA A 164 -3.70 -10.59 -21.06
N ASP A 165 -4.47 -11.66 -21.28
CA ASP A 165 -5.93 -11.62 -21.44
C ASP A 165 -6.67 -12.03 -20.15
N ASP A 166 -5.97 -12.64 -19.19
CA ASP A 166 -6.53 -13.15 -17.95
C ASP A 166 -5.85 -12.52 -16.72
N LEU A 167 -6.55 -11.58 -16.06
CA LEU A 167 -6.07 -10.89 -14.86
C LEU A 167 -5.82 -11.87 -13.70
N TRP A 168 -6.59 -12.95 -13.60
CA TRP A 168 -6.40 -13.95 -12.56
C TRP A 168 -5.13 -14.77 -12.81
N ALA A 169 -4.91 -15.17 -14.05
CA ALA A 169 -3.66 -15.80 -14.46
C ALA A 169 -2.46 -14.88 -14.19
N GLN A 170 -2.60 -13.56 -14.41
CA GLN A 170 -1.57 -12.57 -14.08
C GLN A 170 -1.21 -12.61 -12.60
N TRP A 171 -2.19 -12.52 -11.72
CA TRP A 171 -1.90 -12.53 -10.29
C TRP A 171 -1.31 -13.85 -9.82
N ARG A 172 -1.84 -14.99 -10.28
CA ARG A 172 -1.28 -16.30 -9.94
C ARG A 172 0.18 -16.43 -10.40
N PHE A 173 0.51 -15.89 -11.57
CA PHE A 173 1.87 -15.88 -12.07
C PHE A 173 2.80 -14.98 -11.23
N TYR A 174 2.39 -13.74 -10.94
CA TYR A 174 3.18 -12.84 -10.10
C TYR A 174 3.30 -13.32 -8.65
N ALA A 175 2.32 -14.07 -8.18
CA ALA A 175 2.34 -14.75 -6.90
C ALA A 175 3.00 -16.14 -6.97
N SER A 176 3.66 -16.54 -8.06
CA SER A 176 4.33 -17.85 -8.11
C SER A 176 5.67 -17.85 -7.36
N GLU A 177 6.08 -19.00 -6.81
CA GLU A 177 7.40 -19.15 -6.16
C GLU A 177 8.57 -18.74 -7.07
N ALA A 178 8.46 -19.02 -8.37
CA ALA A 178 9.48 -18.64 -9.35
C ALA A 178 9.64 -17.12 -9.43
N VAL A 179 8.54 -16.37 -9.58
CA VAL A 179 8.58 -14.90 -9.64
C VAL A 179 9.03 -14.32 -8.29
N ARG A 180 8.50 -14.83 -7.17
CA ARG A 180 8.87 -14.42 -5.81
C ARG A 180 10.38 -14.54 -5.57
N THR A 181 10.96 -15.70 -5.89
CA THR A 181 12.40 -15.98 -5.73
C THR A 181 13.24 -15.06 -6.60
N MET A 182 12.79 -14.83 -7.82
CA MET A 182 13.50 -14.01 -8.81
C MET A 182 13.53 -12.53 -8.39
N THR A 183 12.39 -11.99 -7.92
CA THR A 183 12.28 -10.63 -7.40
C THR A 183 13.11 -10.45 -6.11
N GLU A 184 13.00 -11.37 -5.16
CA GLU A 184 13.79 -11.29 -3.90
C GLU A 184 15.30 -11.30 -4.19
N ARG A 185 15.76 -12.11 -5.15
CA ARG A 185 17.17 -12.19 -5.51
C ARG A 185 17.71 -10.85 -6.03
N LEU A 186 16.96 -10.19 -6.92
CA LEU A 186 17.26 -8.85 -7.41
C LEU A 186 17.20 -7.79 -6.32
N GLU A 187 16.21 -7.87 -5.44
CA GLU A 187 16.01 -6.89 -4.38
C GLU A 187 16.92 -7.13 -3.16
N SER A 188 17.84 -8.09 -3.25
CA SER A 188 18.72 -8.50 -2.15
C SER A 188 20.20 -8.58 -2.56
N SER A 189 20.76 -9.79 -2.62
CA SER A 189 22.20 -10.01 -2.77
C SER A 189 22.70 -9.66 -4.16
N GLU A 190 21.91 -9.85 -5.22
CA GLU A 190 22.35 -9.47 -6.58
C GLU A 190 22.45 -7.95 -6.72
N ARG A 191 21.53 -7.20 -6.10
CA ARG A 191 21.64 -5.73 -6.01
C ARG A 191 22.99 -5.29 -5.45
N LEU A 192 23.40 -5.92 -4.35
CA LEU A 192 24.63 -5.58 -3.65
C LEU A 192 25.89 -6.06 -4.39
N SER A 193 25.76 -7.06 -5.26
CA SER A 193 26.90 -7.72 -5.92
C SER A 193 27.12 -7.25 -7.36
N GLY A 194 26.11 -6.63 -7.99
CA GLY A 194 26.24 -6.02 -9.31
C GLY A 194 26.79 -4.59 -9.23
N GLY A 195 27.38 -4.13 -10.35
CA GLY A 195 27.72 -2.72 -10.58
C GLY A 195 29.09 -2.25 -10.03
N GLU A 196 29.82 -1.46 -10.82
CA GLU A 196 31.14 -0.91 -10.45
C GLU A 196 31.06 0.44 -9.72
N HIS A 197 29.89 1.09 -9.61
CA HIS A 197 29.87 2.55 -9.41
C HIS A 197 29.20 3.12 -8.14
N THR A 198 28.40 2.37 -7.36
CA THR A 198 27.71 2.95 -6.18
C THR A 198 27.39 1.96 -5.03
N PRO A 199 28.33 1.13 -4.52
CA PRO A 199 28.04 0.13 -3.47
C PRO A 199 27.37 0.70 -2.21
N HIS A 200 27.64 1.96 -1.86
CA HIS A 200 27.01 2.64 -0.73
C HIS A 200 25.52 2.94 -0.98
N LEU A 201 25.16 3.54 -2.12
CA LEU A 201 23.76 3.88 -2.42
C LEU A 201 22.88 2.63 -2.49
N ARG A 202 23.40 1.55 -3.10
CA ARG A 202 22.70 0.26 -3.15
C ARG A 202 22.39 -0.30 -1.76
N ARG A 203 23.32 -0.14 -0.81
CA ARG A 203 23.10 -0.51 0.60
C ARG A 203 22.06 0.37 1.30
N VAL A 204 22.08 1.69 1.07
CA VAL A 204 21.07 2.61 1.61
C VAL A 204 19.69 2.26 1.08
N MET A 205 19.55 2.07 -0.24
CA MET A 205 18.29 1.67 -0.87
C MET A 205 17.79 0.33 -0.33
N LEU A 206 18.67 -0.66 -0.20
CA LEU A 206 18.31 -1.96 0.38
C LEU A 206 17.87 -1.82 1.84
N ALA A 207 18.60 -1.06 2.66
CA ALA A 207 18.26 -0.84 4.06
C ALA A 207 16.87 -0.18 4.19
N ASN A 208 16.58 0.83 3.38
CA ASN A 208 15.26 1.48 3.35
C ASN A 208 14.16 0.54 2.86
N TRP A 209 14.43 -0.25 1.81
CA TRP A 209 13.49 -1.26 1.32
C TRP A 209 13.14 -2.28 2.41
N ARG A 210 14.13 -2.76 3.16
CA ARG A 210 13.92 -3.69 4.29
C ARG A 210 13.21 -3.03 5.46
N ALA A 211 13.55 -1.79 5.79
CA ALA A 211 12.87 -1.03 6.85
C ALA A 211 11.37 -0.86 6.56
N ARG A 212 11.02 -0.42 5.34
CA ARG A 212 9.61 -0.32 4.89
C ARG A 212 8.87 -1.66 5.04
N ASN A 213 9.46 -2.75 4.57
CA ASN A 213 8.83 -4.08 4.66
C ASN A 213 8.63 -4.57 6.10
N LEU A 214 9.60 -4.33 6.99
CA LEU A 214 9.44 -4.63 8.42
C LEU A 214 8.33 -3.80 9.06
N ALA A 215 8.21 -2.53 8.67
CA ALA A 215 7.18 -1.66 9.20
C ALA A 215 5.77 -1.99 8.66
N ILE A 216 5.66 -2.46 7.40
CA ILE A 216 4.44 -3.06 6.87
C ILE A 216 4.08 -4.32 7.68
N ALA A 217 5.04 -5.23 7.91
CA ALA A 217 4.79 -6.44 8.70
C ALA A 217 4.30 -6.12 10.12
N ALA A 218 4.93 -5.14 10.79
CA ALA A 218 4.52 -4.70 12.12
C ALA A 218 3.09 -4.12 12.12
N ARG A 219 2.71 -3.32 11.11
CA ARG A 219 1.35 -2.78 10.98
C ARG A 219 0.33 -3.85 10.66
N LEU A 220 0.65 -4.80 9.78
CA LEU A 220 -0.23 -5.93 9.50
C LEU A 220 -0.46 -6.79 10.75
N ARG A 221 0.61 -7.02 11.53
CA ARG A 221 0.52 -7.71 12.81
C ARG A 221 -0.37 -6.96 13.80
N SER A 222 -0.24 -5.64 13.89
CA SER A 222 -1.14 -4.80 14.70
C SER A 222 -2.59 -4.90 14.22
N ALA A 223 -2.83 -4.87 12.91
CA ALA A 223 -4.16 -5.02 12.32
C ALA A 223 -4.80 -6.39 12.64
N SER A 224 -4.00 -7.46 12.79
CA SER A 224 -4.50 -8.78 13.19
C SER A 224 -5.11 -8.82 14.58
N ALA A 225 -4.73 -7.89 15.47
CA ALA A 225 -5.33 -7.81 16.80
C ALA A 225 -6.83 -7.47 16.77
N ALA A 226 -7.31 -6.84 15.68
CA ALA A 226 -8.73 -6.54 15.50
C ALA A 226 -9.57 -7.77 15.12
N VAL A 227 -8.95 -8.89 14.75
CA VAL A 227 -9.64 -10.12 14.30
C VAL A 227 -9.02 -11.39 14.92
N PRO A 228 -9.06 -11.58 16.26
CA PRO A 228 -8.48 -12.76 16.91
C PRO A 228 -9.09 -14.07 16.38
N GLY A 229 -8.24 -15.01 15.94
CA GLY A 229 -8.67 -16.28 15.33
C GLY A 229 -9.30 -16.14 13.94
N GLY A 230 -9.34 -14.91 13.40
CA GLY A 230 -9.88 -14.62 12.08
C GLY A 230 -8.85 -14.73 10.96
N ARG A 231 -9.21 -14.18 9.80
CA ARG A 231 -8.35 -14.14 8.60
C ARG A 231 -8.21 -12.70 8.12
N ILE A 232 -7.05 -12.38 7.58
CA ILE A 232 -6.81 -11.10 6.90
C ILE A 232 -6.41 -11.40 5.47
N LEU A 233 -7.18 -10.88 4.52
CA LEU A 233 -6.73 -10.68 3.16
C LEU A 233 -5.88 -9.40 3.11
N PHE A 234 -4.67 -9.51 2.57
CA PHE A 234 -3.76 -8.39 2.36
C PHE A 234 -3.45 -8.25 0.87
N VAL A 235 -3.75 -7.07 0.30
CA VAL A 235 -3.41 -6.72 -1.09
C VAL A 235 -2.19 -5.79 -1.07
N VAL A 236 -1.11 -6.24 -1.71
CA VAL A 236 0.20 -5.58 -1.72
C VAL A 236 0.92 -5.89 -3.04
N GLY A 237 1.80 -5.00 -3.49
CA GLY A 237 2.68 -5.25 -4.62
C GLY A 237 3.54 -6.50 -4.41
N SER A 238 3.75 -7.27 -5.47
CA SER A 238 4.43 -8.58 -5.43
C SER A 238 5.86 -8.53 -4.88
N SER A 239 6.56 -7.40 -5.03
CA SER A 239 7.90 -7.19 -4.46
C SER A 239 7.93 -7.20 -2.93
N HIS A 240 6.80 -6.93 -2.27
CA HIS A 240 6.71 -6.98 -0.82
C HIS A 240 6.56 -8.41 -0.28
N GLU A 241 6.16 -9.37 -1.11
CA GLU A 241 5.73 -10.70 -0.67
C GLU A 241 6.83 -11.45 0.11
N MET A 242 8.04 -11.56 -0.45
CA MET A 242 9.14 -12.32 0.19
C MET A 242 9.69 -11.66 1.45
N PRO A 243 9.95 -10.33 1.49
CA PRO A 243 10.29 -9.64 2.72
C PRO A 243 9.24 -9.83 3.81
N LEU A 244 7.95 -9.72 3.47
CA LEU A 244 6.85 -9.91 4.43
C LEU A 244 6.74 -11.35 4.90
N ARG A 245 6.88 -12.33 3.99
CA ARG A 245 6.90 -13.75 4.34
C ARG A 245 8.01 -14.08 5.32
N THR A 246 9.19 -13.50 5.11
CA THR A 246 10.33 -13.66 6.03
C THR A 246 10.02 -13.07 7.40
N ALA A 247 9.52 -11.84 7.44
CA ALA A 247 9.22 -11.11 8.68
C ALA A 247 8.08 -11.75 9.49
N LEU A 248 7.02 -12.22 8.81
CA LEU A 248 5.82 -12.78 9.43
C LEU A 248 5.87 -14.30 9.57
N GLY A 249 6.76 -14.99 8.86
CA GLY A 249 6.92 -16.44 8.93
C GLY A 249 7.82 -16.91 10.07
N THR A 250 8.68 -16.02 10.60
CA THR A 250 9.64 -16.38 11.65
C THR A 250 9.03 -16.18 13.04
N ALA A 251 9.02 -17.24 13.85
CA ALA A 251 8.72 -17.22 15.29
C ALA A 251 7.36 -16.60 15.70
N GLN A 252 6.34 -16.69 14.83
CA GLN A 252 4.97 -16.35 15.20
C GLN A 252 4.26 -17.59 15.76
N TYR A 253 3.63 -17.47 16.93
CA TYR A 253 2.93 -18.59 17.59
C TYR A 253 1.41 -18.60 17.36
N ASP A 254 0.88 -17.51 16.83
CA ASP A 254 -0.55 -17.21 16.72
C ASP A 254 -0.93 -16.61 15.36
N LEU A 255 0.01 -16.56 14.42
CA LEU A 255 -0.18 -16.11 13.04
C LEU A 255 0.44 -17.10 12.07
N ARG A 256 -0.29 -17.41 11.00
CA ARG A 256 0.14 -18.29 9.93
C ARG A 256 -0.15 -17.62 8.60
N LEU A 257 0.86 -17.54 7.73
CA LEU A 257 0.67 -17.22 6.33
C LEU A 257 0.15 -18.46 5.61
N VAL A 258 -0.81 -18.27 4.72
CA VAL A 258 -1.46 -19.34 3.96
C VAL A 258 -1.38 -18.99 2.50
N GLU A 259 -1.15 -19.98 1.64
CA GLU A 259 -1.33 -19.78 0.20
C GLU A 259 -2.83 -19.72 -0.12
N LEU A 260 -3.16 -19.11 -1.25
CA LEU A 260 -4.55 -18.98 -1.68
C LEU A 260 -5.19 -20.36 -1.93
N GLU A 261 -4.43 -21.30 -2.46
CA GLU A 261 -4.86 -22.69 -2.71
C GLU A 261 -5.28 -23.42 -1.44
N GLU A 262 -4.75 -23.03 -0.28
CA GLU A 262 -5.16 -23.59 1.01
C GLU A 262 -6.54 -23.09 1.46
N LEU A 263 -7.08 -22.05 0.80
CA LEU A 263 -8.41 -21.50 1.05
C LEU A 263 -9.48 -22.12 0.15
N GLU A 264 -9.09 -22.88 -0.88
CA GLU A 264 -10.03 -23.63 -1.72
C GLU A 264 -10.53 -24.88 -0.94
N PRO A 265 -11.85 -25.13 -0.90
CA PRO A 265 -12.45 -26.24 -0.16
C PRO A 265 -12.21 -27.62 -0.80
#